data_AF-A0A9X8M292-F1
#
_entry.id   AF-A0A9X8M292-F1
#
_cell.length_a   1.000
_cell.length_b   1.000
_cell.length_c   1.000
_cell.angle_alpha   90.00
_cell.angle_beta   90.00
_cell.angle_gamma   90.00
#
_symmetry.space_group_name_H-M   'P 1'
#
loop_
_entity.id
_entity.type
_entity.pdbx_description
1 polymer ?
#
loop_
_entity_poly.entity_id
_entity_poly.type
_entity_poly.pdbx_seq_one_letter_code
_entity_poly.pdbx_strand_id
1 'polypeptide(L)'
;MTVQEKSNKQLMELLNEWYEKIRLYHVKEAKQTYLQVKESLKVIETDPYLSFYYSLLDFRYKVLVDGVSITKNSFKNIEKFPNIEEDFLFLAYYYHFFKAIHFTIIANYTEAKTHYEKAERLLIDIPDEIDQAEFEYRFSTYCYQSYQPFEAIQHVVKAKKIYLNHVGYEINTALCDNVFGLTCIDLREFEKAEECLNTVIDVFNKHNEEHLLCLQCIS
;
A
#
# COMPACT_ATOMS: atom_id res chain seq x y z
N MET A 1 -9.36 2.72 -33.10
CA MET A 1 -9.23 3.32 -31.77
C MET A 1 -9.84 4.71 -31.82
N THR A 2 -10.87 4.98 -31.04
CA THR A 2 -11.57 6.27 -30.98
C THR A 2 -10.77 7.32 -30.19
N VAL A 3 -11.12 8.60 -30.31
CA VAL A 3 -10.49 9.69 -29.53
C VAL A 3 -10.69 9.45 -28.02
N GLN A 4 -11.86 8.97 -27.61
CA GLN A 4 -12.16 8.64 -26.22
C GLN A 4 -11.33 7.45 -25.73
N GLU A 5 -11.22 6.37 -26.51
CA GLU A 5 -10.38 5.21 -26.16
C GLU A 5 -8.91 5.61 -25.98
N LYS A 6 -8.39 6.51 -26.84
CA LYS A 6 -7.03 7.02 -26.71
C LYS A 6 -6.85 7.83 -25.42
N SER A 7 -7.84 8.67 -25.08
CA SER A 7 -7.84 9.45 -23.84
C SER A 7 -7.88 8.54 -22.61
N ASN A 8 -8.77 7.53 -22.59
CA ASN A 8 -8.89 6.60 -21.46
C ASN A 8 -7.61 5.80 -21.24
N LYS A 9 -6.93 5.40 -22.33
CA LYS A 9 -5.62 4.72 -22.23
C LYS A 9 -4.56 5.62 -21.57
N GLN A 10 -4.48 6.88 -21.97
CA GLN A 10 -3.52 7.82 -21.36
C GLN A 10 -3.82 8.08 -19.87
N LEU A 11 -5.09 8.12 -19.50
CA LEU A 11 -5.49 8.24 -18.10
C LEU A 11 -5.15 6.99 -17.29
N MET A 12 -5.31 5.81 -17.87
CA MET A 12 -4.88 4.56 -17.24
C MET A 12 -3.37 4.55 -16.97
N GLU A 13 -2.56 4.94 -17.96
CA GLU A 13 -1.11 5.06 -17.81
C GLU A 13 -0.73 6.05 -16.70
N LEU A 14 -1.41 7.20 -16.63
CA LEU A 14 -1.20 8.19 -15.58
C LEU A 14 -1.56 7.66 -14.17
N LEU A 15 -2.66 6.91 -14.05
CA LEU A 15 -3.05 6.27 -12.78
C LEU A 15 -2.05 5.18 -12.36
N ASN A 16 -1.55 4.38 -13.31
CA ASN A 16 -0.51 3.39 -13.04
C ASN A 16 0.79 4.04 -12.55
N GLU A 17 1.25 5.10 -13.23
CA GLU A 17 2.43 5.87 -12.81
C GLU A 17 2.24 6.47 -11.40
N TRP A 18 1.03 6.97 -11.12
CA TRP A 18 0.71 7.46 -9.79
C TRP A 18 0.81 6.35 -8.74
N TYR A 19 0.29 5.17 -9.05
CA TYR A 19 0.35 4.02 -8.15
C TYR A 19 1.78 3.54 -7.91
N GLU A 20 2.63 3.50 -8.93
CA GLU A 20 4.07 3.22 -8.80
C GLU A 20 4.74 4.17 -7.81
N LYS A 21 4.50 5.48 -7.93
CA LYS A 21 5.05 6.48 -7.00
C LYS A 21 4.52 6.30 -5.57
N ILE A 22 3.25 5.92 -5.42
CA ILE A 22 2.64 5.65 -4.11
C ILE A 22 3.28 4.43 -3.44
N ARG A 23 3.53 3.35 -4.18
CA ARG A 23 4.12 2.11 -3.61
C ARG A 23 5.62 2.21 -3.37
N LEU A 24 6.30 3.13 -4.06
CA LEU A 24 7.70 3.52 -3.78
C LEU A 24 7.85 4.49 -2.60
N TYR A 25 6.74 4.93 -1.99
CA TYR A 25 6.74 5.94 -0.92
C TYR A 25 7.39 7.27 -1.31
N HIS A 26 7.43 7.56 -2.61
CA HIS A 26 7.94 8.80 -3.20
C HIS A 26 6.87 9.90 -3.05
N VAL A 27 6.73 10.46 -1.84
CA VAL A 27 5.61 11.34 -1.48
C VAL A 27 5.54 12.59 -2.33
N LYS A 28 6.70 13.19 -2.63
CA LYS A 28 6.77 14.41 -3.44
C LYS A 28 6.35 14.15 -4.88
N GLU A 29 6.86 13.10 -5.50
CA GLU A 29 6.51 12.70 -6.86
C GLU A 29 5.04 12.26 -6.95
N ALA A 30 4.56 11.47 -5.98
CA ALA A 30 3.16 11.05 -5.92
C ALA A 30 2.22 12.26 -5.82
N LYS A 31 2.59 13.29 -5.06
CA LYS A 31 1.84 14.55 -4.99
C LYS A 31 1.84 15.31 -6.32
N GLN A 32 2.93 15.33 -7.06
CA GLN A 32 3.00 15.97 -8.37
C GLN A 32 2.07 15.28 -9.38
N THR A 33 2.11 13.95 -9.45
CA THR A 33 1.22 13.18 -10.32
C THR A 33 -0.25 13.31 -9.90
N TYR A 34 -0.54 13.35 -8.60
CA TYR A 34 -1.89 13.61 -8.10
C TYR A 34 -2.48 14.94 -8.62
N LEU A 35 -1.67 16.00 -8.72
CA LEU A 35 -2.13 17.28 -9.28
C LEU A 35 -2.50 17.15 -10.75
N GLN A 36 -1.77 16.37 -11.53
CA GLN A 36 -2.08 16.08 -12.94
C GLN A 36 -3.36 15.24 -13.07
N VAL A 37 -3.52 14.21 -12.23
CA VAL A 37 -4.74 13.39 -12.19
C VAL A 37 -5.96 14.26 -11.89
N LYS A 38 -5.84 15.23 -10.98
CA LYS A 38 -6.91 16.17 -10.64
C LYS A 38 -7.38 17.03 -11.81
N GLU A 39 -6.48 17.45 -12.70
CA GLU A 39 -6.85 18.21 -13.90
C GLU A 39 -7.76 17.40 -14.84
N SER A 40 -7.60 16.07 -14.82
CA SER A 40 -8.34 15.12 -15.66
C SER A 40 -9.53 14.46 -14.95
N LEU A 41 -9.84 14.84 -13.71
CA LEU A 41 -10.81 14.13 -12.86
C LEU A 41 -12.20 14.04 -13.49
N LYS A 42 -12.66 15.12 -14.13
CA LYS A 42 -13.96 15.14 -14.82
C LYS A 42 -14.05 14.08 -15.92
N VAL A 43 -12.94 13.77 -16.59
CA VAL A 43 -12.91 12.74 -17.65
C VAL A 43 -12.85 11.35 -17.02
N ILE A 44 -12.04 11.18 -15.97
CA ILE A 44 -11.95 9.93 -15.20
C ILE A 44 -13.34 9.52 -14.68
N GLU A 45 -14.11 10.47 -14.15
CA GLU A 45 -15.46 10.21 -13.61
C GLU A 45 -16.48 9.74 -14.65
N THR A 46 -16.23 9.95 -15.95
CA THR A 46 -17.13 9.48 -17.02
C THR A 46 -16.99 7.99 -17.35
N ASP A 47 -15.87 7.38 -16.95
CA ASP A 47 -15.60 5.96 -17.18
C ASP A 47 -15.67 5.20 -15.84
N PRO A 48 -16.58 4.24 -15.66
CA PRO A 48 -16.75 3.54 -14.38
C PRO A 48 -15.49 2.82 -13.90
N TYR A 49 -14.68 2.28 -14.81
CA TYR A 49 -13.46 1.54 -14.48
C TYR A 49 -12.36 2.50 -14.02
N LEU A 50 -12.12 3.59 -14.76
CA LEU A 50 -11.16 4.61 -14.35
C LEU A 50 -11.58 5.30 -13.04
N SER A 51 -12.86 5.59 -12.87
CA SER A 51 -13.41 6.17 -11.65
C SER A 51 -13.22 5.27 -10.44
N PHE A 52 -13.45 3.96 -10.60
CA PHE A 52 -13.20 2.98 -9.55
C PHE A 52 -11.71 2.87 -9.21
N TYR A 53 -10.86 2.76 -10.23
CA TYR A 53 -9.42 2.67 -10.03
C TYR A 53 -8.85 3.91 -9.34
N TYR A 54 -9.24 5.10 -9.80
CA TYR A 54 -8.87 6.36 -9.15
C TYR A 54 -9.30 6.38 -7.68
N SER A 55 -10.52 5.93 -7.36
CA SER A 55 -11.02 5.92 -5.98
C SER A 55 -10.17 5.04 -5.06
N LEU A 56 -9.71 3.89 -5.56
CA LEU A 56 -8.77 3.00 -4.86
C LEU A 56 -7.43 3.69 -4.62
N LEU A 57 -6.86 4.32 -5.65
CA LEU A 57 -5.57 5.00 -5.56
C LEU A 57 -5.61 6.25 -4.67
N ASP A 58 -6.69 7.03 -4.70
CA ASP A 58 -6.88 8.19 -3.83
C ASP A 58 -6.93 7.78 -2.35
N PHE A 59 -7.57 6.65 -2.03
CA PHE A 59 -7.49 6.09 -0.68
C PHE A 59 -6.05 5.68 -0.32
N ARG A 60 -5.37 4.92 -1.19
CA ARG A 60 -4.01 4.46 -0.91
C ARG A 60 -2.99 5.60 -0.81
N TYR A 61 -3.20 6.68 -1.55
CA TYR A 61 -2.43 7.92 -1.45
C TYR A 61 -2.70 8.64 -0.13
N LYS A 62 -3.97 8.74 0.32
CA LYS A 62 -4.30 9.29 1.64
C LYS A 62 -3.64 8.51 2.78
N VAL A 63 -3.60 7.17 2.69
CA VAL A 63 -2.86 6.33 3.65
C VAL A 63 -1.37 6.71 3.68
N LEU A 64 -0.76 7.00 2.52
CA LEU A 64 0.64 7.40 2.42
C LEU A 64 0.90 8.77 3.04
N VAL A 65 0.08 9.79 2.73
CA VAL A 65 0.38 11.18 3.10
C VAL A 65 -0.29 11.66 4.40
N ASP A 66 -1.35 10.98 4.84
CA ASP A 66 -2.15 11.38 6.00
C ASP A 66 -2.84 10.15 6.64
N GLY A 67 -2.05 9.11 6.91
CA GLY A 67 -2.53 7.84 7.48
C GLY A 67 -3.26 8.01 8.82
N VAL A 68 -2.88 9.02 9.62
CA VAL A 68 -3.52 9.34 10.91
C VAL A 68 -4.96 9.82 10.77
N SER A 69 -5.33 10.39 9.61
CA SER A 69 -6.69 10.87 9.34
C SER A 69 -7.66 9.77 8.91
N ILE A 70 -7.18 8.53 8.74
CA ILE A 70 -8.00 7.42 8.26
C ILE A 70 -8.98 7.00 9.35
N THR A 71 -10.26 6.99 8.99
CA THR A 71 -11.37 6.64 9.89
C THR A 71 -12.19 5.49 9.32
N LYS A 72 -13.14 4.97 10.10
CA LYS A 72 -14.12 3.96 9.65
C LYS A 72 -14.84 4.32 8.35
N ASN A 73 -15.00 5.61 8.05
CA ASN A 73 -15.71 6.07 6.85
C ASN A 73 -14.80 6.31 5.63
N SER A 74 -13.47 6.23 5.79
CA SER A 74 -12.53 6.59 4.72
C SER A 74 -12.62 5.70 3.47
N PHE A 75 -13.19 4.50 3.59
CA PHE A 75 -13.37 3.56 2.46
C PHE A 75 -14.80 3.53 1.90
N LYS A 76 -15.77 4.18 2.56
CA LYS A 76 -17.22 4.04 2.29
C LYS A 76 -17.63 4.40 0.86
N ASN A 77 -16.93 5.32 0.21
CA ASN A 77 -17.23 5.68 -1.18
C ASN A 77 -16.85 4.59 -2.18
N ILE A 78 -15.79 3.84 -1.90
CA ILE A 78 -15.31 2.73 -2.73
C ILE A 78 -16.25 1.52 -2.60
N GLU A 79 -16.91 1.36 -1.46
CA GLU A 79 -17.89 0.28 -1.23
C GLU A 79 -19.21 0.45 -2.01
N LYS A 80 -19.43 1.61 -2.64
CA LYS A 80 -20.62 1.86 -3.45
C LYS A 80 -20.57 1.13 -4.80
N PHE A 81 -19.40 0.68 -5.24
CA PHE A 81 -19.23 -0.06 -6.48
C PHE A 81 -19.71 -1.51 -6.28
N PRO A 82 -20.72 -1.98 -7.04
CA PRO A 82 -21.22 -3.35 -6.94
C PRO A 82 -20.32 -4.35 -7.69
N ASN A 83 -20.53 -5.65 -7.44
CA ASN A 83 -20.02 -6.77 -8.24
C ASN A 83 -18.52 -6.72 -8.58
N ILE A 84 -17.69 -6.33 -7.62
CA ILE A 84 -16.28 -5.98 -7.87
C ILE A 84 -15.48 -7.14 -8.50
N GLU A 85 -15.68 -8.36 -8.01
CA GLU A 85 -14.99 -9.55 -8.52
C GLU A 85 -15.45 -9.98 -9.92
N GLU A 86 -16.62 -9.52 -10.38
CA GLU A 86 -17.19 -9.85 -11.69
C GLU A 86 -16.89 -8.76 -12.73
N ASP A 87 -17.14 -7.50 -12.36
CA ASP A 87 -17.07 -6.33 -13.26
C ASP A 87 -15.66 -5.72 -13.32
N PHE A 88 -14.83 -5.95 -12.30
CA PHE A 88 -13.53 -5.29 -12.14
C PHE A 88 -12.42 -6.27 -11.72
N LEU A 89 -12.32 -7.42 -12.39
CA LEU A 89 -11.46 -8.55 -12.00
C LEU A 89 -10.05 -8.14 -11.53
N PHE A 90 -9.32 -7.32 -12.30
CA PHE A 90 -7.97 -6.85 -11.92
C PHE A 90 -7.97 -5.90 -10.71
N LEU A 91 -9.00 -5.08 -10.55
CA LEU A 91 -9.12 -4.14 -9.43
C LEU A 91 -9.69 -4.81 -8.18
N ALA A 92 -10.26 -6.01 -8.30
CA ALA A 92 -10.77 -6.77 -7.16
C ALA A 92 -9.67 -7.11 -6.15
N TYR A 93 -8.45 -7.42 -6.64
CA TYR A 93 -7.26 -7.56 -5.80
C TYR A 93 -7.02 -6.28 -4.98
N TYR A 94 -6.86 -5.14 -5.66
CA TYR A 94 -6.57 -3.85 -5.02
C TYR A 94 -7.70 -3.41 -4.08
N TYR A 95 -8.95 -3.70 -4.42
CA TYR A 95 -10.10 -3.45 -3.55
C TYR A 95 -9.98 -4.18 -2.23
N HIS A 96 -9.77 -5.51 -2.27
CA HIS A 96 -9.64 -6.28 -1.05
C HIS A 96 -8.37 -5.94 -0.29
N PHE A 97 -7.27 -5.75 -1.00
CA PHE A 97 -6.00 -5.39 -0.40
C PHE A 97 -6.07 -4.05 0.35
N PHE A 98 -6.57 -2.99 -0.30
CA PHE A 98 -6.68 -1.68 0.34
C PHE A 98 -7.76 -1.64 1.43
N LYS A 99 -8.81 -2.45 1.30
CA LYS A 99 -9.81 -2.61 2.37
C LYS A 99 -9.24 -3.35 3.58
N ALA A 100 -8.34 -4.31 3.38
CA ALA A 100 -7.61 -4.95 4.47
C ALA A 100 -6.68 -3.95 5.19
N ILE A 101 -5.97 -3.10 4.43
CA ILE A 101 -5.17 -1.99 4.99
C ILE A 101 -6.06 -1.03 5.80
N HIS A 102 -7.22 -0.65 5.25
CA HIS A 102 -8.19 0.20 5.97
C HIS A 102 -8.61 -0.41 7.31
N PHE A 103 -8.99 -1.69 7.31
CA PHE A 103 -9.39 -2.38 8.53
C PHE A 103 -8.25 -2.56 9.52
N THR A 104 -7.02 -2.75 9.03
CA THR A 104 -5.80 -2.81 9.85
C THR A 104 -5.59 -1.48 10.58
N ILE A 105 -5.64 -0.35 9.87
CA ILE A 105 -5.46 1.00 10.44
C ILE A 105 -6.49 1.32 11.54
N ILE A 106 -7.75 0.88 11.37
CA ILE A 106 -8.81 1.11 12.36
C ILE A 106 -8.92 0.00 13.42
N ALA A 107 -7.91 -0.86 13.50
CA ALA A 107 -7.79 -2.00 14.44
C ALA A 107 -8.96 -3.01 14.37
N ASN A 108 -9.60 -3.17 13.20
CA ASN A 108 -10.60 -4.20 12.96
C ASN A 108 -9.95 -5.44 12.33
N TYR A 109 -9.16 -6.16 13.14
CA TYR A 109 -8.31 -7.25 12.66
C TYR A 109 -9.07 -8.47 12.09
N THR A 110 -10.32 -8.69 12.51
CA THR A 110 -11.17 -9.76 11.99
C THR A 110 -11.55 -9.52 10.53
N GLU A 111 -11.99 -8.29 10.21
CA GLU A 111 -12.32 -7.91 8.84
C GLU A 111 -11.06 -7.75 7.98
N ALA A 112 -9.97 -7.24 8.57
CA ALA A 112 -8.68 -7.16 7.89
C ALA A 112 -8.23 -8.54 7.41
N LYS A 113 -8.29 -9.56 8.28
CA LYS A 113 -7.94 -10.95 7.92
C LYS A 113 -8.75 -11.46 6.73
N THR A 114 -10.08 -11.30 6.81
CA THR A 114 -11.01 -11.75 5.75
C THR A 114 -10.66 -11.12 4.40
N HIS A 115 -10.28 -9.84 4.40
CA HIS A 115 -9.92 -9.13 3.18
C HIS A 115 -8.52 -9.45 2.69
N TYR A 116 -7.54 -9.70 3.58
CA TYR A 116 -6.23 -10.20 3.17
C TYR A 116 -6.32 -11.58 2.52
N GLU A 117 -7.11 -12.52 3.08
CA GLU A 117 -7.32 -13.85 2.49
C GLU A 117 -7.98 -13.78 1.10
N LYS A 118 -8.87 -12.80 0.88
CA LYS A 118 -9.45 -12.55 -0.45
C LYS A 118 -8.41 -11.98 -1.41
N ALA A 119 -7.65 -10.99 -0.96
CA ALA A 119 -6.59 -10.37 -1.77
C ALA A 119 -5.50 -11.39 -2.14
N GLU A 120 -5.08 -12.25 -1.22
CA GLU A 120 -4.06 -13.29 -1.47
C GLU A 120 -4.49 -14.25 -2.59
N ARG A 121 -5.76 -14.67 -2.60
CA ARG A 121 -6.30 -15.54 -3.66
C ARG A 121 -6.27 -14.87 -5.04
N LEU A 122 -6.51 -13.56 -5.10
CA LEU A 122 -6.53 -12.77 -6.32
C LEU A 122 -5.12 -12.33 -6.75
N LEU A 123 -4.17 -12.28 -5.82
CA LEU A 123 -2.78 -11.88 -6.09
C LEU A 123 -2.10 -12.81 -7.12
N ILE A 124 -2.54 -14.06 -7.23
CA ILE A 124 -2.04 -15.05 -8.21
C ILE A 124 -2.19 -14.53 -9.65
N ASP A 125 -3.20 -13.70 -9.91
CA ASP A 125 -3.48 -13.13 -11.23
C ASP A 125 -2.74 -11.80 -11.48
N ILE A 126 -1.98 -11.30 -10.50
CA ILE A 126 -1.19 -10.06 -10.60
C ILE A 126 0.25 -10.42 -10.99
N PRO A 127 0.72 -10.02 -12.19
CA PRO A 127 2.02 -10.45 -12.71
C PRO A 127 3.23 -9.72 -12.10
N ASP A 128 3.00 -8.57 -11.46
CA ASP A 128 4.06 -7.72 -10.91
C ASP A 128 4.50 -8.22 -9.52
N GLU A 129 5.73 -8.72 -9.41
CA GLU A 129 6.28 -9.23 -8.16
C GLU A 129 6.42 -8.13 -7.09
N ILE A 130 6.43 -6.85 -7.48
CA ILE A 130 6.39 -5.74 -6.54
C ILE A 130 5.05 -5.70 -5.79
N ASP A 131 3.93 -6.03 -6.44
CA ASP A 131 2.65 -6.11 -5.76
C ASP A 131 2.62 -7.28 -4.76
N GLN A 132 3.34 -8.37 -5.05
CA GLN A 132 3.58 -9.43 -4.06
C GLN A 132 4.41 -8.93 -2.88
N ALA A 133 5.46 -8.16 -3.11
CA ALA A 133 6.28 -7.59 -2.03
C ALA A 133 5.47 -6.62 -1.15
N GLU A 134 4.65 -5.75 -1.75
CA GLU A 134 3.77 -4.82 -1.02
C GLU A 134 2.69 -5.58 -0.24
N PHE A 135 2.12 -6.66 -0.80
CA PHE A 135 1.20 -7.53 -0.09
C PHE A 135 1.85 -8.15 1.16
N GLU A 136 2.99 -8.81 0.99
CA GLU A 136 3.75 -9.46 2.07
C GLU A 136 4.13 -8.45 3.17
N TYR A 137 4.57 -7.25 2.78
CA TYR A 137 4.89 -6.18 3.72
C TYR A 137 3.65 -5.72 4.50
N ARG A 138 2.53 -5.42 3.83
CA ARG A 138 1.30 -4.97 4.51
C ARG A 138 0.68 -6.06 5.37
N PHE A 139 0.73 -7.31 4.93
CA PHE A 139 0.31 -8.45 5.75
C PHE A 139 1.18 -8.59 7.00
N SER A 140 2.50 -8.39 6.87
CA SER A 140 3.39 -8.39 8.04
C SER A 140 3.04 -7.29 9.06
N THR A 141 2.68 -6.09 8.59
CA THR A 141 2.24 -5.00 9.48
C THR A 141 0.94 -5.36 10.22
N TYR A 142 0.02 -6.04 9.53
CA TYR A 142 -1.20 -6.58 10.15
C TYR A 142 -0.89 -7.65 11.21
N CYS A 143 0.00 -8.60 10.91
CA CYS A 143 0.43 -9.62 11.88
C CYS A 143 1.08 -8.99 13.11
N TYR A 144 1.96 -8.00 12.91
CA TYR A 144 2.59 -7.26 14.00
C TYR A 144 1.54 -6.61 14.91
N GLN A 145 0.63 -5.81 14.33
CA GLN A 145 -0.42 -5.10 15.08
C GLN A 145 -1.46 -6.02 15.75
N SER A 146 -1.64 -7.22 15.22
CA SER A 146 -2.51 -8.26 15.78
C SER A 146 -1.79 -9.23 16.72
N TYR A 147 -0.58 -8.88 17.17
CA TYR A 147 0.25 -9.64 18.13
C TYR A 147 0.64 -11.05 17.65
N GLN A 148 0.98 -11.17 16.37
CA GLN A 148 1.48 -12.38 15.72
C GLN A 148 2.94 -12.15 15.24
N PRO A 149 3.91 -12.07 16.15
CA PRO A 149 5.27 -11.62 15.83
C PRO A 149 6.03 -12.59 14.92
N PHE A 150 5.80 -13.90 15.04
CA PHE A 150 6.50 -14.88 14.19
C PHE A 150 6.03 -14.79 12.74
N GLU A 151 4.71 -14.66 12.54
CA GLU A 151 4.09 -14.45 11.24
C GLU A 151 4.55 -13.10 10.65
N ALA A 152 4.58 -12.04 11.45
CA ALA A 152 5.09 -10.75 11.01
C ALA A 152 6.53 -10.85 10.47
N ILE A 153 7.42 -11.52 11.21
CA ILE A 153 8.81 -11.76 10.76
C ILE A 153 8.84 -12.58 9.46
N GLN A 154 8.06 -13.66 9.37
CA GLN A 154 8.04 -14.51 8.18
C GLN A 154 7.65 -13.74 6.92
N HIS A 155 6.59 -12.93 7.00
CA HIS A 155 6.08 -12.16 5.86
C HIS A 155 7.01 -10.97 5.53
N VAL A 156 7.53 -10.25 6.52
CA VAL A 156 8.39 -9.08 6.24
C VAL A 156 9.74 -9.48 5.62
N VAL A 157 10.28 -10.64 6.00
CA VAL A 157 11.51 -11.16 5.39
C VAL A 157 11.29 -11.53 3.92
N LYS A 158 10.11 -12.08 3.56
CA LYS A 158 9.77 -12.34 2.14
C LYS A 158 9.67 -11.04 1.36
N ALA A 159 8.94 -10.05 1.87
CA ALA A 159 8.81 -8.74 1.23
C ALA A 159 10.18 -8.10 0.98
N LYS A 160 11.02 -8.06 2.02
CA LYS A 160 12.39 -7.51 1.93
C LYS A 160 13.21 -8.22 0.86
N LYS A 161 13.13 -9.55 0.80
CA LYS A 161 13.87 -10.34 -0.19
C LYS A 161 13.50 -9.97 -1.62
N ILE A 162 12.22 -9.70 -1.89
CA ILE A 162 11.77 -9.26 -3.21
C ILE A 162 12.32 -7.86 -3.46
N TYR A 163 12.07 -6.89 -2.58
CA TYR A 163 12.52 -5.50 -2.74
C TYR A 163 14.03 -5.35 -2.98
N LEU A 164 14.87 -6.16 -2.32
CA LEU A 164 16.32 -6.15 -2.52
C LEU A 164 16.76 -6.52 -3.94
N ASN A 165 15.92 -7.20 -4.73
CA ASN A 165 16.22 -7.52 -6.13
C ASN A 165 15.87 -6.39 -7.10
N HIS A 166 15.28 -5.29 -6.62
CA HIS A 166 14.84 -4.17 -7.45
C HIS A 166 15.52 -2.87 -7.07
N VAL A 167 16.04 -2.17 -8.08
CA VAL A 167 16.65 -0.84 -7.91
C VAL A 167 15.57 0.19 -7.58
N GLY A 168 15.84 1.08 -6.61
CA GLY A 168 14.91 2.15 -6.22
C GLY A 168 13.96 1.80 -5.05
N TYR A 169 14.08 0.59 -4.47
CA TYR A 169 13.24 0.12 -3.36
C TYR A 169 13.96 0.19 -2.00
N GLU A 170 14.91 1.11 -1.84
CA GLU A 170 15.67 1.30 -0.59
C GLU A 170 14.75 1.71 0.57
N ILE A 171 13.76 2.59 0.30
CA ILE A 171 12.76 2.99 1.31
C ILE A 171 11.92 1.78 1.71
N ASN A 172 11.41 1.00 0.76
CA ASN A 172 10.62 -0.20 1.03
C ASN A 172 11.40 -1.23 1.86
N THR A 173 12.69 -1.42 1.54
CA THR A 173 13.59 -2.28 2.30
C THR A 173 13.75 -1.79 3.75
N ALA A 174 13.92 -0.48 3.95
CA ALA A 174 13.97 0.11 5.28
C ALA A 174 12.63 0.02 6.03
N LEU A 175 11.49 0.13 5.34
CA LEU A 175 10.17 -0.11 5.94
C LEU A 175 10.02 -1.56 6.42
N CYS A 176 10.56 -2.53 5.68
CA CYS A 176 10.62 -3.92 6.13
C CYS A 176 11.49 -4.08 7.38
N ASP A 177 12.65 -3.42 7.41
CA ASP A 177 13.54 -3.45 8.58
C ASP A 177 12.92 -2.76 9.80
N ASN A 178 12.07 -1.75 9.59
CA ASN A 178 11.34 -1.10 10.67
C ASN A 178 10.37 -2.08 11.35
N VAL A 179 9.51 -2.75 10.57
CA VAL A 179 8.57 -3.75 11.09
C VAL A 179 9.33 -4.90 11.77
N PHE A 180 10.44 -5.35 11.20
CA PHE A 180 11.28 -6.38 11.83
C PHE A 180 11.85 -5.90 13.17
N GLY A 181 12.43 -4.69 13.23
CA GLY A 181 12.96 -4.11 14.45
C GLY A 181 11.90 -3.91 15.53
N LEU A 182 10.70 -3.40 15.16
CA LEU A 182 9.56 -3.28 16.07
C LEU A 182 9.12 -4.65 16.60
N THR A 183 9.08 -5.67 15.76
CA THR A 183 8.74 -7.03 16.18
C THR A 183 9.80 -7.62 17.12
N CYS A 184 11.09 -7.32 16.90
CA CYS A 184 12.18 -7.70 17.80
C CYS A 184 12.03 -7.07 19.19
N ILE A 185 11.52 -5.83 19.30
CA ILE A 185 11.21 -5.20 20.59
C ILE A 185 10.18 -6.03 21.36
N ASP A 186 9.09 -6.44 20.72
CA ASP A 186 8.04 -7.26 21.35
C ASP A 186 8.57 -8.61 21.81
N LEU A 187 9.55 -9.16 21.08
CA LEU A 187 10.25 -10.40 21.43
C LEU A 187 11.39 -10.21 22.44
N ARG A 188 11.65 -8.97 22.90
CA ARG A 188 12.74 -8.59 23.82
C ARG A 188 14.16 -8.82 23.25
N GLU A 189 14.29 -8.84 21.94
CA GLU A 189 15.54 -8.92 21.19
C GLU A 189 16.10 -7.51 20.93
N PHE A 190 16.41 -6.79 22.01
CA PHE A 190 16.69 -5.35 21.95
C PHE A 190 17.93 -4.99 21.12
N GLU A 191 18.99 -5.79 21.18
CA GLU A 191 20.22 -5.55 20.41
C GLU A 191 19.95 -5.59 18.90
N LYS A 192 19.18 -6.58 18.44
CA LYS A 192 18.78 -6.70 17.02
C LYS A 192 17.85 -5.57 16.60
N ALA A 193 16.91 -5.21 17.48
CA ALA A 193 16.00 -4.09 17.22
C ALA A 193 16.78 -2.78 17.02
N GLU A 194 17.74 -2.49 17.90
CA GLU A 194 18.55 -1.27 17.84
C GLU A 194 19.37 -1.20 16.54
N GLU A 195 20.05 -2.29 16.16
CA GLU A 195 20.83 -2.35 14.90
C GLU A 195 19.95 -2.08 13.67
N CYS A 196 18.79 -2.75 13.60
CA CYS A 196 17.84 -2.56 12.50
C CYS A 196 17.30 -1.12 12.47
N LEU A 197 16.81 -0.61 13.59
CA LEU A 197 16.14 0.69 13.65
C LEU A 197 17.10 1.86 13.39
N ASN A 198 18.36 1.77 13.80
CA ASN A 198 19.37 2.78 13.45
C ASN A 198 19.61 2.83 11.94
N THR A 199 19.70 1.67 11.28
CA THR A 199 19.84 1.59 9.81
C THR A 199 18.63 2.22 9.10
N VAL A 200 17.43 1.99 9.62
CA VAL A 200 16.19 2.57 9.07
C VAL A 200 16.20 4.10 9.17
N ILE A 201 16.58 4.65 10.33
CA ILE A 201 16.67 6.10 10.55
C ILE A 201 17.64 6.73 9.54
N ASP A 202 18.81 6.12 9.33
CA ASP A 202 19.81 6.62 8.37
C ASP A 202 19.26 6.65 6.94
N VAL A 203 18.54 5.60 6.52
CA VAL A 203 17.92 5.56 5.18
C VAL A 203 16.84 6.63 5.04
N PHE A 204 15.93 6.77 6.01
CA PHE A 204 14.86 7.77 5.92
C PHE A 204 15.40 9.20 5.95
N ASN A 205 16.42 9.48 6.74
CA ASN A 205 17.11 10.78 6.74
C ASN A 205 17.75 11.06 5.38
N LYS A 206 18.46 10.08 4.80
CA LYS A 206 19.10 10.22 3.47
C LYS A 206 18.08 10.54 2.37
N HIS A 207 16.88 9.97 2.46
CA HIS A 207 15.82 10.17 1.47
C HIS A 207 14.87 11.34 1.79
N ASN A 208 15.04 12.02 2.94
CA ASN A 208 14.14 13.07 3.45
C ASN A 208 12.71 12.59 3.68
N GLU A 209 12.54 11.35 4.14
CA GLU A 209 11.25 10.70 4.38
C GLU A 209 11.03 10.36 5.86
N GLU A 210 11.53 11.21 6.77
CA GLU A 210 11.43 11.07 8.23
C GLU A 210 9.99 10.87 8.74
N HIS A 211 9.01 11.41 8.02
CA HIS A 211 7.59 11.26 8.34
C HIS A 211 7.11 9.79 8.33
N LEU A 212 7.82 8.90 7.61
CA LEU A 212 7.55 7.47 7.57
C LEU A 212 7.82 6.77 8.91
N LEU A 213 8.69 7.34 9.77
CA LEU A 213 8.89 6.85 11.14
C LEU A 213 7.59 6.92 11.95
N CYS A 214 6.81 7.99 11.78
CA CYS A 214 5.56 8.21 12.51
C CYS A 214 4.40 7.36 11.97
N LEU A 215 4.39 7.04 10.66
CA LEU A 215 3.30 6.31 10.00
C LEU A 215 3.21 4.85 10.42
N GLN A 216 4.31 4.25 10.91
CA GLN A 216 4.32 2.87 11.39
C GLN A 216 4.10 2.72 12.90
N CYS A 217 4.19 3.83 13.67
CA CYS A 217 3.86 3.85 15.10
C CYS A 217 2.35 3.94 15.39
N ILE A 218 1.49 3.87 14.37
CA ILE A 218 0.03 3.87 14.56
C ILE A 218 -0.40 2.43 14.90
N SER A 219 -0.35 2.12 16.19
CA SER A 219 -1.05 1.02 16.87
C SER A 219 -1.67 1.55 18.14
#